data_AF-C8W4Z1-F1
#
_entry.id   AF-C8W4Z1-F1
#
_cell.length_a   1.000
_cell.length_b   1.000
_cell.length_c   1.000
_cell.angle_alpha   90.00
_cell.angle_beta   90.00
_cell.angle_gamma   90.00
#
_symmetry.space_group_name_H-M   'P 1'
#
loop_
_entity.id
_entity.type
_entity.pdbx_description
1 polymer ?
#
loop_
_entity_poly.entity_id
_entity_poly.type
_entity_poly.pdbx_seq_one_letter_code
_entity_poly.pdbx_strand_id
1 'polypeptide(L)'
;MIKKAASALGIWLAQESGEIEKKNVLVYGLEYIIGSLVKILSLLLGSWILGIFPEAIAFLLTAIPLRLLSGGAHSKTYWRCYSVSMISTFVFSFMAKYFSLW
;
A
#
# COMPACT_ATOMS: atom_id res chain seq x y z
N MET A 1 -8.86 -12.33 5.31
CA MET A 1 -8.10 -12.60 6.54
C MET A 1 -7.66 -11.31 7.25
N ILE A 2 -7.15 -10.31 6.53
CA ILE A 2 -6.81 -8.97 7.06
C ILE A 2 -7.99 -8.30 7.81
N LYS A 3 -9.22 -8.44 7.30
CA LYS A 3 -10.42 -7.85 7.91
C LYS A 3 -10.64 -8.22 9.38
N LYS A 4 -10.38 -9.47 9.79
CA LYS A 4 -10.59 -9.92 11.17
C LYS A 4 -9.57 -9.34 12.14
N ALA A 5 -8.32 -9.25 11.72
CA ALA A 5 -7.24 -8.65 12.52
C ALA A 5 -7.42 -7.12 12.65
N ALA A 6 -7.76 -6.46 11.54
CA ALA A 6 -8.05 -5.03 11.51
C ALA A 6 -9.28 -4.67 12.36
N SER A 7 -10.33 -5.49 12.32
CA SER A 7 -11.53 -5.27 13.12
C SER A 7 -11.30 -5.45 14.61
N ALA A 8 -10.52 -6.47 15.01
CA ALA A 8 -10.23 -6.71 16.43
C ALA A 8 -9.39 -5.56 17.03
N LEU A 9 -8.34 -5.16 16.33
CA LEU A 9 -7.50 -4.04 16.76
C LEU A 9 -8.24 -2.69 16.70
N GLY A 10 -9.05 -2.44 15.67
CA GLY A 10 -9.81 -1.20 15.56
C GLY A 10 -10.91 -1.05 16.61
N ILE A 11 -11.53 -2.16 17.04
CA ILE A 11 -12.47 -2.17 18.17
C ILE A 11 -11.74 -1.85 19.47
N TRP A 12 -10.61 -2.50 19.72
CA TRP A 12 -9.79 -2.28 20.92
C TRP A 12 -9.31 -0.81 21.00
N LEU A 13 -8.79 -0.27 19.89
CA LEU A 13 -8.32 1.11 19.83
C LEU A 13 -9.45 2.13 20.08
N ALA A 14 -10.66 1.86 19.57
CA ALA A 14 -11.81 2.75 19.76
C ALA A 14 -12.31 2.75 21.21
N GLN A 15 -12.20 1.62 21.90
CA GLN A 15 -12.56 1.51 23.32
C GLN A 15 -11.53 2.23 24.20
N GLU A 16 -10.23 2.06 23.91
CA GLU A 16 -9.16 2.70 24.68
C GLU A 16 -9.13 4.24 24.47
N SER A 17 -9.39 4.69 23.23
CA SER A 17 -9.35 6.12 22.90
C SER A 17 -10.59 6.91 23.33
N GLY A 18 -11.63 6.23 23.86
CA GLY A 18 -12.93 6.85 24.19
C GLY A 18 -13.76 7.31 22.98
N GLU A 19 -13.31 7.05 21.76
CA GLU A 19 -13.86 7.54 20.49
C GLU A 19 -14.72 6.46 19.80
N ILE A 20 -15.69 5.92 20.54
CA ILE A 20 -16.53 4.79 20.11
C ILE A 20 -17.35 5.15 18.85
N GLU A 21 -17.76 6.42 18.71
CA GLU A 21 -18.49 6.90 17.52
C GLU A 21 -17.65 6.82 16.24
N LYS A 22 -16.32 6.95 16.35
CA LYS A 22 -15.39 6.86 15.22
C LYS A 22 -14.85 5.45 14.98
N LYS A 23 -15.36 4.44 15.68
CA LYS A 23 -14.96 3.03 15.53
C LYS A 23 -14.87 2.57 14.08
N ASN A 24 -15.87 2.89 13.25
CA ASN A 24 -15.88 2.47 11.85
C ASN A 24 -14.75 3.10 11.03
N VAL A 25 -14.41 4.37 11.33
CA VAL A 25 -13.29 5.07 10.70
C VAL A 25 -11.96 4.47 11.14
N LEU A 26 -11.81 4.16 12.43
CA LEU A 26 -10.61 3.52 12.99
C LEU A 26 -10.39 2.12 12.41
N VAL A 27 -11.43 1.28 12.37
CA VAL A 27 -11.37 -0.07 11.78
C VAL A 27 -10.99 0.02 10.30
N TYR A 28 -11.60 0.95 9.55
CA TYR A 28 -11.29 1.13 8.14
C TYR A 28 -9.85 1.63 7.91
N GLY A 29 -9.41 2.60 8.71
CA GLY A 29 -8.03 3.11 8.69
C GLY A 29 -7.02 2.01 8.95
N LEU A 30 -7.27 1.14 9.93
CA LEU A 30 -6.42 -0.01 10.22
C LEU A 30 -6.41 -1.04 9.09
N GLU A 31 -7.57 -1.33 8.50
CA GLU A 31 -7.66 -2.23 7.35
C GLU A 31 -6.82 -1.69 6.18
N TYR A 32 -6.87 -0.37 5.95
CA TYR A 32 -6.10 0.29 4.92
C TYR A 32 -4.58 0.26 5.20
N ILE A 33 -4.17 0.53 6.44
CA ILE A 33 -2.75 0.51 6.83
C ILE A 33 -2.18 -0.90 6.66
N ILE A 34 -2.88 -1.92 7.19
CA ILE A 34 -2.43 -3.32 7.10
C ILE A 34 -2.38 -3.76 5.63
N GLY A 35 -3.40 -3.45 4.84
CA GLY A 35 -3.39 -3.75 3.41
C GLY A 35 -2.25 -3.07 2.66
N SER A 36 -1.98 -1.80 2.96
CA SER A 36 -0.89 -1.04 2.33
C SER A 36 0.49 -1.61 2.70
N LEU A 37 0.67 -2.04 3.96
CA LEU A 37 1.88 -2.73 4.41
C LEU A 37 2.11 -4.02 3.64
N VAL A 38 1.09 -4.87 3.51
CA VAL A 38 1.18 -6.12 2.72
C VAL A 38 1.57 -5.83 1.28
N LYS A 39 0.98 -4.77 0.67
CA LYS A 39 1.32 -4.34 -0.69
C LYS A 39 2.78 -3.90 -0.83
N ILE A 40 3.29 -3.09 0.09
CA ILE A 40 4.67 -2.61 0.03
C ILE A 40 5.63 -3.79 0.19
N LEU A 41 5.37 -4.69 1.14
CA LEU A 41 6.19 -5.89 1.34
C LEU A 41 6.21 -6.79 0.11
N SER A 42 5.05 -7.04 -0.52
CA SER A 42 4.99 -7.85 -1.73
C SER A 42 5.72 -7.20 -2.92
N LEU A 43 5.67 -5.87 -3.02
CA LEU A 43 6.40 -5.13 -4.06
C LEU A 43 7.91 -5.21 -3.86
N LEU A 44 8.38 -5.01 -2.63
CA LEU A 44 9.80 -5.10 -2.27
C LEU A 44 10.35 -6.52 -2.49
N LEU A 45 9.59 -7.55 -2.10
CA LEU A 45 9.98 -8.94 -2.36
C LEU A 45 10.04 -9.23 -3.88
N GLY A 46 9.04 -8.78 -4.63
CA GLY A 46 9.02 -8.95 -6.09
C GLY A 46 10.16 -8.22 -6.80
N SER A 47 10.47 -6.98 -6.41
CA SER A 47 11.57 -6.22 -7.00
C SER A 47 12.94 -6.78 -6.63
N TRP A 48 13.08 -7.37 -5.43
CA TRP A 48 14.28 -8.10 -5.02
C TRP A 48 14.53 -9.32 -5.91
N ILE A 49 13.50 -10.15 -6.13
CA ILE A 49 13.59 -11.35 -6.99
C ILE A 49 13.95 -10.97 -8.44
N LEU A 50 13.41 -9.85 -8.93
CA LEU A 50 13.65 -9.37 -10.30
C LEU A 50 14.96 -8.57 -10.46
N GLY A 51 15.70 -8.31 -9.38
CA GLY A 51 16.94 -7.54 -9.41
C GLY A 51 16.75 -6.08 -9.87
N ILE A 52 15.60 -5.48 -9.55
CA ILE A 52 15.22 -4.07 -9.82
C ILE A 52 14.91 -3.33 -8.51
N PHE A 53 15.56 -3.74 -7.42
CA PHE A 53 15.29 -3.25 -6.08
C PHE A 53 15.53 -1.74 -5.92
N PRO A 54 16.67 -1.15 -6.34
CA PRO A 54 16.90 0.29 -6.19
C PRO A 54 15.93 1.13 -7.04
N GLU A 55 15.60 0.69 -8.25
CA GLU A 55 14.65 1.37 -9.14
C GLU A 55 13.23 1.34 -8.55
N ALA A 56 12.83 0.20 -7.98
CA ALA A 56 11.54 0.08 -7.30
C ALA A 56 11.44 0.97 -6.05
N ILE A 57 12.53 1.13 -5.29
CA ILE A 57 12.57 2.06 -4.15
C ILE A 57 12.42 3.51 -4.63
N ALA A 58 13.16 3.91 -5.68
CA ALA A 58 13.05 5.25 -6.24
C ALA A 58 11.62 5.54 -6.73
N PHE A 59 10.98 4.56 -7.38
CA PHE A 59 9.57 4.67 -7.77
C PHE A 59 8.63 4.78 -6.56
N LEU A 60 8.83 3.98 -5.51
CA LEU A 60 7.99 4.06 -4.31
C LEU A 60 8.13 5.40 -3.59
N LEU A 61 9.35 5.93 -3.46
CA LEU A 61 9.62 7.22 -2.82
C LEU A 61 8.95 8.40 -3.54
N THR A 62 8.69 8.28 -4.83
CA THR A 62 7.99 9.30 -5.61
C THR A 62 6.48 9.05 -5.66
N ALA A 63 6.07 7.80 -5.88
CA ALA A 63 4.66 7.44 -6.02
C ALA A 63 3.86 7.56 -4.73
N ILE A 64 4.45 7.25 -3.56
CA ILE A 64 3.77 7.34 -2.26
C ILE A 64 3.37 8.79 -1.93
N PRO A 65 4.27 9.78 -1.89
CA PRO A 65 3.90 11.16 -1.57
C PRO A 65 2.97 11.75 -2.63
N LEU A 66 3.17 11.45 -3.91
CA LEU A 66 2.27 11.89 -4.97
C LEU A 66 0.83 11.42 -4.72
N ARG A 67 0.68 10.17 -4.27
CA ARG A 67 -0.63 9.57 -3.97
C ARG A 67 -1.24 10.08 -2.66
N LEU A 68 -0.42 10.42 -1.67
CA LEU A 68 -0.87 11.07 -0.43
C LEU A 68 -1.41 12.48 -0.72
N LEU A 69 -0.74 13.24 -1.58
CA LEU A 69 -1.08 14.63 -1.89
C LEU A 69 -2.26 14.75 -2.87
N SER A 70 -2.35 13.89 -3.88
CA SER A 70 -3.46 13.94 -4.85
C SER A 70 -4.81 13.51 -4.25
N GLY A 71 -4.82 12.83 -3.10
CA GLY A 71 -5.99 12.09 -2.66
C GLY A 71 -6.44 11.08 -3.73
N GLY A 72 -7.63 10.49 -3.58
CA GLY A 72 -8.19 9.69 -4.67
C GLY A 72 -9.33 8.77 -4.26
N ALA A 73 -10.13 8.40 -5.26
CA ALA A 73 -11.18 7.41 -5.11
C ALA A 73 -10.57 6.03 -4.82
N HIS A 74 -10.76 5.52 -3.61
CA HIS A 74 -10.36 4.15 -3.28
C HIS A 74 -11.30 3.19 -4.02
N SER A 75 -10.74 2.34 -4.89
CA SER A 75 -11.55 1.33 -5.57
C SER A 75 -12.19 0.40 -4.53
N LYS A 76 -13.49 0.12 -4.70
CA LYS A 76 -14.26 -0.79 -3.82
C LYS A 76 -13.62 -2.18 -3.66
N THR A 77 -12.72 -2.57 -4.57
CA THR A 77 -12.03 -3.86 -4.54
C THR A 77 -10.53 -3.65 -4.31
N TYR A 78 -10.06 -4.04 -3.12
CA TYR A 78 -8.65 -4.02 -2.72
C TYR A 78 -7.72 -4.65 -3.78
N TRP A 79 -8.13 -5.78 -4.35
CA TRP A 79 -7.37 -6.51 -5.37
C TRP A 79 -7.11 -5.72 -6.65
N ARG A 80 -8.06 -4.90 -7.11
CA ARG A 80 -7.86 -4.07 -8.31
C ARG A 80 -6.80 -3.00 -8.07
N CYS A 81 -6.89 -2.30 -6.94
CA CYS A 81 -5.87 -1.34 -6.53
C CYS A 81 -4.52 -2.02 -6.30
N TYR A 82 -4.50 -3.25 -5.81
CA TYR A 82 -3.28 -4.04 -5.64
C TYR A 82 -2.60 -4.30 -6.98
N SER A 83 -3.30 -4.93 -7.92
CA SER A 83 -2.73 -5.31 -9.22
C SER A 83 -2.27 -4.10 -10.03
N VAL A 84 -3.04 -3.00 -10.05
CA VAL A 84 -2.63 -1.78 -10.78
C VAL A 84 -1.35 -1.20 -10.22
N SER A 85 -1.21 -1.12 -8.89
CA SER A 85 0.02 -0.59 -8.26
C SER A 85 1.21 -1.53 -8.48
N MET A 86 0.97 -2.84 -8.50
CA MET A 86 2.00 -3.85 -8.76
C MET A 86 2.55 -3.70 -10.17
N ILE A 87 1.65 -3.68 -11.16
CA ILE A 87 2.00 -3.57 -12.58
C ILE A 87 2.70 -2.25 -12.87
N SER A 88 2.18 -1.13 -12.37
CA SER A 88 2.80 0.17 -12.59
C SER A 88 4.22 0.21 -12.03
N THR A 89 4.41 -0.28 -10.80
CA THR A 89 5.74 -0.27 -10.16
C THR A 89 6.74 -1.09 -10.96
N PHE A 90 6.39 -2.30 -11.40
CA PHE A 90 7.30 -3.12 -12.19
C PHE A 90 7.58 -2.51 -13.57
N VAL A 91 6.56 -2.05 -14.30
CA VAL A 91 6.75 -1.46 -15.64
C VAL A 91 7.69 -0.25 -15.57
N PHE A 92 7.44 0.69 -14.66
CA PHE A 92 8.29 1.88 -14.53
C PHE A 92 9.69 1.55 -14.03
N SER A 93 9.83 0.59 -13.10
CA SER A 93 11.15 0.17 -12.60
C SER A 93 11.97 -0.54 -13.69
N PHE A 94 11.34 -1.36 -14.53
CA PHE A 94 11.99 -1.98 -15.69
C PHE A 94 12.43 -0.94 -16.73
N MET A 95 11.57 0.04 -17.03
CA MET A 95 11.94 1.15 -17.92
C MET A 95 13.11 1.96 -17.36
N ALA A 96 13.10 2.27 -16.06
CA ALA A 96 14.17 2.98 -15.38
C ALA A 96 15.50 2.20 -15.43
N LYS A 97 15.45 0.88 -15.19
CA LYS A 97 16.64 0.01 -15.32
C LYS A 97 17.19 -0.01 -16.75
N TYR A 98 16.31 -0.09 -17.76
CA TYR A 98 16.73 -0.05 -19.16
C TYR A 98 17.44 1.29 -19.49
N PHE A 99 16.92 2.40 -18.98
CA PHE A 99 17.52 3.72 -19.19
C PHE A 99 18.82 3.91 -18.41
N SER A 100 18.96 3.32 -17.22
CA SER A 100 20.19 3.36 -16.43
C SER A 100 21.32 2.48 -16.99
N LEU A 101 20.99 1.54 -17.88
CA LEU A 101 21.94 0.63 -18.52
C LEU A 101 22.51 1.16 -19.85
N TRP A 102 21.99 2.28 -20.35
CA TRP A 102 22.42 2.95 -21.58
C TRP A 102 23.23 4.20 -21.25
#